data_AF-A0A3D3UXA6-F1
#
_entry.id   AF-A0A3D3UXA6-F1
#
_cell.length_a   1.000
_cell.length_b   1.000
_cell.length_c   1.000
_cell.angle_alpha   90.00
_cell.angle_beta   90.00
_cell.angle_gamma   90.00
#
_symmetry.space_group_name_H-M   'P 1'
#
loop_
_entity.id
_entity.type
_entity.pdbx_description
1 polymer ?
#
loop_
_entity_poly.entity_id
_entity_poly.type
_entity_poly.pdbx_seq_one_letter_code
_entity_poly.pdbx_strand_id
1 'polypeptide(L)'
;MKNLLQSMVKMNRRGASAISAFCLLVILLFCRFTYGRQQIAQFGITWTFDKDYTVGQFANGDYWVIGPVTIIKIDPTSVELNGRMINGSMINPSPRLGQTQGYDSAMYGKFARPGNYDPGLNVARPNGRDLSESNPLVLQPECSLVSAISTARAESSTILQTAAILTILGSSAPEGSFRPPYCGADKTIRFNISQLDYSLLAGLKPVPGAPGLSTVERTFERPWLDHVPNWPNSYLHPVDNMPGFGRELATEIGVGALMLNLNFENARKETLLIRYLQLGIDLYGIIQDGGKDNWVNNGAHNSGRKWPILFAGLMLNDPCMKNIGRPDIPDYGPLHPEYVHFGEDDQTFYVSQVDVDATHSTQWNPDKRDPQRIPYEQEDIGLPEWGIVHAISPYRSNKFWNTAYRRVSCPSWGGFVLAAHIMGVKDLWNHDALFDFKDRYMQAATDWRQMSRFVEAMWDTYRKDYDPVWTMSPTLNVVAVGGSVAKVPDKEAYTLGERVRLRAVADPGYEFAGWSGGLSGMENPVAIVMHTKRTITANFTTASKYPKSRGGK
;
A
#
# COMPACT_ATOMS: atom_id res chain seq x y z
N MET A 1 -16.47 30.51 39.97
CA MET A 1 -17.29 29.34 40.36
C MET A 1 -18.19 29.56 41.57
N LYS A 2 -17.73 30.14 42.70
CA LYS A 2 -18.59 30.35 43.89
C LYS A 2 -19.87 31.20 43.65
N ASN A 3 -19.84 32.15 42.71
CA ASN A 3 -21.00 33.01 42.42
C ASN A 3 -21.98 32.45 41.38
N LEU A 4 -21.60 31.40 40.62
CA LEU A 4 -22.53 30.70 39.70
C LEU A 4 -23.35 29.63 40.45
N LEU A 5 -22.79 29.05 41.50
CA LEU A 5 -23.48 28.05 42.33
C LEU A 5 -24.61 28.65 43.18
N GLN A 6 -24.52 29.93 43.56
CA GLN A 6 -25.57 30.58 44.37
C GLN A 6 -26.80 31.03 43.57
N SER A 7 -26.68 31.27 42.25
CA SER A 7 -27.83 31.66 41.42
C SER A 7 -28.71 30.45 41.05
N MET A 8 -28.12 29.26 40.92
CA MET A 8 -28.86 28.03 40.57
C MET A 8 -29.69 27.46 41.74
N VAL A 9 -29.34 27.77 43.00
CA VAL A 9 -30.08 27.30 44.19
C VAL A 9 -31.39 28.05 44.40
N LYS A 10 -31.57 29.25 43.83
CA LYS A 10 -32.80 30.05 44.00
C LYS A 10 -33.94 29.74 43.02
N MET A 11 -33.70 28.98 41.95
CA MET A 11 -34.73 28.69 40.93
C MET A 11 -35.53 27.40 41.15
N ASN A 12 -35.26 26.62 42.20
CA ASN A 12 -35.82 25.28 42.32
C ASN A 12 -36.89 25.14 43.44
N ARG A 13 -37.94 25.95 43.38
CA ARG A 13 -39.19 25.73 44.11
C ARG A 13 -40.38 25.79 43.16
N ARG A 14 -40.52 24.76 42.31
CA ARG A 14 -41.78 24.19 41.78
C ARG A 14 -41.43 23.24 40.63
N GLY A 15 -41.77 21.96 40.77
CA GLY A 15 -41.71 20.97 39.68
C GLY A 15 -40.55 19.97 39.79
N ALA A 16 -40.63 19.10 40.79
CA ALA A 16 -39.80 17.89 40.82
C ALA A 16 -40.38 16.86 39.85
N SER A 17 -39.56 16.43 38.87
CA SER A 17 -39.38 15.04 38.39
C SER A 17 -38.90 15.04 36.93
N ALA A 18 -37.81 14.32 36.65
CA ALA A 18 -37.30 13.94 35.33
C ALA A 18 -36.31 14.83 34.53
N ILE A 19 -35.56 15.75 35.15
CA ILE A 19 -34.49 16.50 34.40
C ILE A 19 -33.07 16.37 35.00
N SER A 20 -32.89 15.82 36.21
CA SER A 20 -31.58 15.90 36.88
C SER A 20 -30.57 14.77 36.60
N ALA A 21 -30.90 13.79 35.74
CA ALA A 21 -29.96 12.72 35.35
C ALA A 21 -29.33 12.93 33.96
N PHE A 22 -29.93 13.79 33.12
CA PHE A 22 -29.47 14.01 31.73
C PHE A 22 -28.37 15.08 31.63
N CYS A 23 -28.27 15.99 32.59
CA CYS A 23 -27.25 17.05 32.59
C CYS A 23 -25.90 16.62 33.22
N LEU A 24 -25.82 15.49 33.93
CA LEU A 24 -24.56 14.97 34.46
C LEU A 24 -23.83 13.99 33.51
N LEU A 25 -24.51 13.48 32.48
CA LEU A 25 -23.91 12.54 31.52
C LEU A 25 -23.33 13.23 30.26
N VAL A 26 -23.67 14.51 30.02
CA VAL A 26 -23.27 15.26 28.81
C VAL A 26 -22.02 16.14 29.04
N ILE A 27 -21.52 16.24 30.28
CA ILE A 27 -20.30 17.02 30.62
C ILE A 27 -19.05 16.11 30.75
N LEU A 28 -19.19 14.79 30.55
CA LEU A 28 -18.07 13.84 30.52
C LEU A 28 -17.59 13.47 29.10
N LEU A 29 -18.18 14.04 28.05
CA LEU A 29 -17.64 13.98 26.69
C LEU A 29 -16.98 15.31 26.36
N PHE A 30 -15.68 15.26 26.03
CA PHE A 30 -14.81 16.34 25.55
C PHE A 30 -14.10 17.26 26.57
N CYS A 31 -13.78 16.77 27.77
CA CYS A 31 -12.60 17.27 28.48
C CYS A 31 -11.62 16.11 28.69
N ARG A 32 -10.58 16.02 27.85
CA ARG A 32 -9.42 15.14 28.07
C ARG A 32 -8.58 15.72 29.22
N PHE A 33 -9.00 15.47 30.45
CA PHE A 33 -8.22 15.88 31.63
C PHE A 33 -6.91 15.09 31.71
N THR A 34 -5.80 15.81 31.89
CA THR A 34 -4.50 15.25 32.27
C THR A 34 -4.56 14.79 33.73
N TYR A 35 -4.69 13.49 33.96
CA TYR A 35 -4.58 12.90 35.29
C TYR A 35 -3.32 12.04 35.37
N GLY A 36 -2.76 11.91 36.58
CA GLY A 36 -1.77 10.90 36.89
C GLY A 36 -2.34 9.51 36.60
N ARG A 37 -1.62 8.68 35.84
CA ARG A 37 -1.93 7.27 35.67
C ARG A 37 -0.72 6.41 35.93
N GLN A 38 -0.91 5.35 36.69
CA GLN A 38 0.07 4.29 36.90
C GLN A 38 0.05 3.22 35.79
N GLN A 39 -0.97 3.21 34.92
CA GLN A 39 -1.04 2.30 33.78
C GLN A 39 -1.80 2.88 32.58
N ILE A 40 -1.39 2.46 31.39
CA ILE A 40 -2.05 2.77 30.11
C ILE A 40 -2.26 1.46 29.36
N ALA A 41 -3.43 1.30 28.75
CA ALA A 41 -3.73 0.15 27.91
C ALA A 41 -4.22 0.59 26.54
N GLN A 42 -3.72 -0.06 25.48
CA GLN A 42 -4.15 0.16 24.11
C GLN A 42 -3.97 -1.11 23.28
N PHE A 43 -5.00 -1.48 22.51
CA PHE A 43 -4.99 -2.63 21.61
C PHE A 43 -4.53 -3.95 22.26
N GLY A 44 -4.92 -4.18 23.52
CA GLY A 44 -4.57 -5.38 24.26
C GLY A 44 -3.18 -5.36 24.92
N ILE A 45 -2.43 -4.27 24.77
CA ILE A 45 -1.14 -4.05 25.43
C ILE A 45 -1.34 -3.09 26.59
N THR A 46 -0.84 -3.44 27.76
CA THR A 46 -0.85 -2.59 28.96
C THR A 46 0.58 -2.30 29.42
N TRP A 47 0.94 -1.03 29.52
CA TRP A 47 2.18 -0.58 30.16
C TRP A 47 1.86 -0.16 31.59
N THR A 48 2.57 -0.74 32.56
CA THR A 48 2.48 -0.38 33.98
C THR A 48 3.75 0.35 34.41
N PHE A 49 3.56 1.51 35.01
CA PHE A 49 4.63 2.38 35.48
C PHE A 49 4.91 2.18 36.97
N ASP A 50 6.07 2.65 37.43
CA ASP A 50 6.46 2.62 38.85
C ASP A 50 5.58 3.53 39.74
N LYS A 51 5.01 4.58 39.16
CA LYS A 51 4.16 5.58 39.84
C LYS A 51 3.19 6.23 38.84
N ASP A 52 2.42 7.20 39.30
CA ASP A 52 1.58 8.01 38.42
C ASP A 52 2.41 8.95 37.53
N TYR A 53 2.12 8.93 36.23
CA TYR A 53 2.67 9.88 35.25
C TYR A 53 1.57 10.73 34.63
N THR A 54 1.93 11.92 34.15
CA THR A 54 1.03 12.73 33.33
C THR A 54 0.92 12.12 31.94
N VAL A 55 -0.32 11.78 31.56
CA VAL A 55 -0.63 11.11 30.30
C VAL A 55 -1.62 11.92 29.48
N GLY A 56 -1.60 11.73 28.18
CA GLY A 56 -2.65 12.19 27.27
C GLY A 56 -2.67 11.40 25.99
N GLN A 57 -3.45 11.88 25.02
CA GLN A 57 -3.62 11.20 23.73
C GLN A 57 -3.47 12.19 22.58
N PHE A 58 -2.88 11.70 21.48
CA PHE A 58 -2.88 12.38 20.19
C PHE A 58 -4.27 12.33 19.54
N ALA A 59 -4.41 13.01 18.40
CA ALA A 59 -5.65 13.08 17.63
C ALA A 59 -6.16 11.69 17.22
N ASN A 60 -5.25 10.80 16.81
CA ASN A 60 -5.60 9.43 16.40
C ASN A 60 -5.93 8.48 17.57
N GLY A 61 -5.74 8.93 18.82
CA GLY A 61 -6.00 8.17 20.04
C GLY A 61 -4.77 7.51 20.68
N ASP A 62 -3.61 7.51 20.00
CA ASP A 62 -2.38 6.96 20.59
C ASP A 62 -1.95 7.77 21.82
N TYR A 63 -1.37 7.09 22.80
CA TYR A 63 -0.98 7.71 24.06
C TYR A 63 0.41 8.36 24.01
N TRP A 64 0.52 9.46 24.75
CA TRP A 64 1.80 10.01 25.17
C TRP A 64 1.90 10.09 26.70
N VAL A 65 3.14 10.10 27.20
CA VAL A 65 3.48 10.25 28.62
C VAL A 65 4.62 11.24 28.76
N ILE A 66 4.56 12.12 29.76
CA ILE A 66 5.67 13.03 30.06
C ILE A 66 6.76 12.26 30.81
N GLY A 67 7.95 12.18 30.21
CA GLY A 67 9.09 11.45 30.73
C GLY A 67 10.11 12.28 31.53
N PRO A 68 11.20 11.64 32.01
CA PRO A 68 11.51 10.23 31.84
C PRO A 68 10.50 9.30 32.51
N VAL A 69 10.25 8.13 31.91
CA VAL A 69 9.24 7.15 32.38
C VAL A 69 9.92 5.84 32.75
N THR A 70 9.52 5.27 33.89
CA THR A 70 9.95 3.93 34.32
C THR A 70 8.81 2.94 34.17
N ILE A 71 8.96 1.97 33.26
CA ILE A 71 8.02 0.87 33.05
C ILE A 71 8.51 -0.35 33.83
N ILE A 72 7.64 -0.89 34.68
CA ILE A 72 7.92 -2.07 35.51
C ILE A 72 7.21 -3.33 35.01
N LYS A 73 6.23 -3.18 34.12
CA LYS A 73 5.55 -4.32 33.47
C LYS A 73 4.98 -3.90 32.11
N ILE A 74 5.04 -4.82 31.16
CA ILE A 74 4.27 -4.79 29.91
C ILE A 74 3.46 -6.08 29.85
N ASP A 75 2.15 -5.96 29.62
CA ASP A 75 1.22 -7.07 29.51
C ASP A 75 0.61 -7.09 28.09
N PRO A 76 0.64 -8.21 27.35
CA PRO A 76 1.25 -9.48 27.72
C PRO A 76 2.79 -9.40 27.78
N THR A 77 3.37 -10.18 28.69
CA THR A 77 4.83 -10.21 28.92
C THR A 77 5.59 -10.73 27.70
N SER A 78 6.76 -10.14 27.43
CA SER A 78 7.74 -10.74 26.51
C SER A 78 8.42 -11.93 27.19
N VAL A 79 8.22 -13.12 26.63
CA VAL A 79 8.62 -14.37 27.27
C VAL A 79 9.10 -15.37 26.21
N GLU A 80 9.99 -16.27 26.63
CA GLU A 80 10.34 -17.43 25.82
C GLU A 80 9.29 -18.52 26.00
N LEU A 81 8.62 -18.89 24.92
CA LEU A 81 7.64 -19.97 24.88
C LEU A 81 8.08 -20.99 23.84
N ASN A 82 8.41 -22.20 24.28
CA ASN A 82 8.85 -23.31 23.41
C ASN A 82 10.03 -22.94 22.49
N GLY A 83 11.03 -22.22 23.00
CA GLY A 83 12.21 -21.78 22.23
C GLY A 83 11.98 -20.58 21.32
N ARG A 84 10.79 -19.95 21.36
CA ARG A 84 10.46 -18.71 20.64
C ARG A 84 10.30 -17.57 21.65
N MET A 85 11.06 -16.50 21.48
CA MET A 85 10.82 -15.25 22.18
C MET A 85 9.67 -14.50 21.50
N ILE A 86 8.64 -14.13 22.26
CA ILE A 86 7.43 -13.46 21.76
C ILE A 86 7.16 -12.13 22.48
N ASN A 87 6.22 -11.35 21.95
CA ASN A 87 5.69 -10.11 22.52
C ASN A 87 6.77 -9.06 22.86
N GLY A 88 7.81 -8.96 22.04
CA GLY A 88 8.88 -8.01 22.24
C GLY A 88 8.46 -6.56 22.01
N SER A 89 9.31 -5.64 22.47
CA SER A 89 9.12 -4.20 22.27
C SER A 89 10.42 -3.55 21.81
N MET A 90 10.34 -2.52 20.98
CA MET A 90 11.49 -1.78 20.46
C MET A 90 11.32 -0.29 20.70
N ILE A 91 12.41 0.39 21.07
CA ILE A 91 12.47 1.85 21.12
C ILE A 91 12.88 2.36 19.74
N ASN A 92 12.14 3.33 19.20
CA ASN A 92 12.43 4.00 17.92
C ASN A 92 12.89 3.01 16.83
N PRO A 93 12.05 2.04 16.41
CA PRO A 93 12.40 1.12 15.32
C PRO A 93 12.89 1.88 14.09
N SER A 94 13.80 1.30 13.33
CA SER A 94 14.48 2.01 12.25
C SER A 94 14.64 1.12 11.01
N PRO A 95 14.39 1.64 9.79
CA PRO A 95 14.72 0.93 8.56
C PRO A 95 16.22 0.69 8.38
N ARG A 96 17.08 1.44 9.08
CA ARG A 96 18.54 1.25 9.06
C ARG A 96 18.99 -0.09 9.63
N LEU A 97 18.12 -0.74 10.42
CA LEU A 97 18.35 -2.09 10.95
C LEU A 97 18.09 -3.18 9.90
N GLY A 98 17.59 -2.82 8.71
CA GLY A 98 17.20 -3.78 7.69
C GLY A 98 16.14 -4.73 8.23
N GLN A 99 16.45 -6.03 8.25
CA GLN A 99 15.53 -7.08 8.75
C GLN A 99 15.73 -7.40 10.24
N THR A 100 16.71 -6.80 10.91
CA THR A 100 16.97 -7.06 12.33
C THR A 100 15.93 -6.37 13.21
N GLN A 101 15.31 -7.13 14.11
CA GLN A 101 14.24 -6.65 14.98
C GLN A 101 14.22 -7.37 16.35
N GLY A 102 13.51 -6.79 17.32
CA GLY A 102 13.40 -7.27 18.69
C GLY A 102 11.98 -7.69 19.13
N TYR A 103 11.04 -7.89 18.20
CA TYR A 103 9.65 -8.26 18.52
C TYR A 103 9.46 -9.76 18.72
N ASP A 104 10.00 -10.58 17.82
CA ASP A 104 9.76 -12.03 17.82
C ASP A 104 10.91 -12.82 17.21
N SER A 105 11.36 -13.90 17.86
CA SER A 105 12.48 -14.70 17.36
C SER A 105 12.13 -15.65 16.21
N ALA A 106 10.85 -15.86 15.93
CA ALA A 106 10.37 -16.61 14.76
C ALA A 106 10.06 -15.73 13.54
N MET A 107 10.38 -14.43 13.60
CA MET A 107 10.18 -13.50 12.50
C MET A 107 10.76 -14.06 11.18
N TYR A 108 10.02 -13.89 10.08
CA TYR A 108 10.36 -14.38 8.73
C TYR A 108 10.26 -15.91 8.53
N GLY A 109 9.89 -16.67 9.56
CA GLY A 109 9.65 -18.10 9.48
C GLY A 109 10.80 -18.87 8.82
N LYS A 110 10.48 -19.67 7.79
CA LYS A 110 11.50 -20.46 7.05
C LYS A 110 12.56 -19.63 6.31
N PHE A 111 12.37 -18.32 6.20
CA PHE A 111 13.31 -17.41 5.56
C PHE A 111 14.16 -16.63 6.56
N ALA A 112 13.98 -16.88 7.87
CA ALA A 112 14.79 -16.29 8.92
C ALA A 112 16.28 -16.60 8.71
N ARG A 113 17.12 -15.60 8.99
CA ARG A 113 18.58 -15.71 8.95
C ARG A 113 19.16 -15.39 10.34
N PRO A 114 20.36 -15.90 10.67
CA PRO A 114 21.06 -15.47 11.87
C PRO A 114 21.16 -13.93 11.91
N GLY A 115 20.83 -13.33 13.05
CA GLY A 115 20.81 -11.87 13.24
C GLY A 115 19.50 -11.16 12.87
N ASN A 116 18.49 -11.85 12.33
CA ASN A 116 17.17 -11.26 12.08
C ASN A 116 16.38 -10.98 13.36
N TYR A 117 16.65 -11.73 14.44
CA TYR A 117 16.21 -11.39 15.78
C TYR A 117 17.42 -11.00 16.62
N ASP A 118 17.34 -9.84 17.26
CA ASP A 118 18.35 -9.35 18.19
C ASP A 118 17.69 -9.12 19.57
N PRO A 119 18.06 -9.91 20.61
CA PRO A 119 17.53 -9.72 21.95
C PRO A 119 17.91 -8.36 22.56
N GLY A 120 18.99 -7.71 22.10
CA GLY A 120 19.37 -6.36 22.53
C GLY A 120 18.40 -5.27 22.08
N LEU A 121 17.64 -5.53 21.00
CA LEU A 121 16.57 -4.65 20.54
C LEU A 121 15.24 -4.89 21.29
N ASN A 122 15.08 -6.04 21.96
CA ASN A 122 13.89 -6.35 22.74
C ASN A 122 13.96 -5.67 24.13
N VAL A 123 13.56 -4.41 24.19
CA VAL A 123 13.61 -3.62 25.42
C VAL A 123 12.56 -4.02 26.45
N ALA A 124 11.62 -4.92 26.11
CA ALA A 124 10.71 -5.52 27.09
C ALA A 124 11.42 -6.55 28.00
N ARG A 125 12.71 -6.81 27.77
CA ARG A 125 13.56 -7.64 28.63
C ARG A 125 14.92 -6.97 28.87
N PRO A 126 14.98 -5.82 29.57
CA PRO A 126 16.26 -5.15 29.81
C PRO A 126 17.22 -6.10 30.54
N ASN A 127 18.46 -6.17 30.08
CA ASN A 127 19.47 -7.13 30.54
C ASN A 127 19.07 -8.62 30.38
N GLY A 128 18.16 -8.94 29.44
CA GLY A 128 17.66 -10.29 29.19
C GLY A 128 16.66 -10.83 30.22
N ARG A 129 16.26 -10.01 31.20
CA ARG A 129 15.38 -10.40 32.31
C ARG A 129 14.02 -9.73 32.23
N ASP A 130 13.03 -10.32 32.89
CA ASP A 130 11.67 -9.82 32.94
C ASP A 130 11.61 -8.41 33.56
N LEU A 131 10.65 -7.60 33.11
CA LEU A 131 10.37 -6.31 33.73
C LEU A 131 9.84 -6.51 35.15
N SER A 132 10.38 -5.72 36.07
CA SER A 132 9.93 -5.63 37.46
C SER A 132 10.43 -4.32 38.08
N GLU A 133 10.05 -4.03 39.32
CA GLU A 133 10.60 -2.90 40.07
C GLU A 133 12.14 -2.97 40.21
N SER A 134 12.71 -4.18 40.25
CA SER A 134 14.17 -4.39 40.36
C SER A 134 14.89 -4.51 39.01
N ASN A 135 14.15 -4.59 37.90
CA ASN A 135 14.67 -4.60 36.54
C ASN A 135 13.74 -3.81 35.60
N PRO A 136 13.62 -2.49 35.79
CA PRO A 136 12.69 -1.67 35.00
C PRO A 136 13.25 -1.30 33.62
N LEU A 137 12.37 -0.90 32.73
CA LEU A 137 12.71 -0.18 31.49
C LEU A 137 12.58 1.33 31.74
N VAL A 138 13.68 2.04 31.70
CA VAL A 138 13.70 3.51 31.80
C VAL A 138 13.75 4.12 30.41
N LEU A 139 12.72 4.89 30.07
CA LEU A 139 12.59 5.59 28.80
C LEU A 139 12.84 7.07 28.98
N GLN A 140 13.74 7.62 28.18
CA GLN A 140 13.96 9.06 28.11
C GLN A 140 12.85 9.74 27.28
N PRO A 141 12.60 11.04 27.49
CA PRO A 141 11.84 11.85 26.54
C PRO A 141 12.33 11.70 25.11
N GLU A 142 11.45 12.00 24.15
CA GLU A 142 11.75 11.99 22.70
C GLU A 142 12.00 10.59 22.15
N CYS A 143 11.22 9.60 22.63
CA CYS A 143 11.18 8.29 22.02
C CYS A 143 9.77 7.73 21.87
N SER A 144 9.62 6.77 20.97
CA SER A 144 8.45 5.91 20.85
C SER A 144 8.84 4.50 21.28
N LEU A 145 8.08 3.94 22.22
CA LEU A 145 8.10 2.50 22.50
C LEU A 145 7.03 1.83 21.65
N VAL A 146 7.45 0.97 20.73
CA VAL A 146 6.56 0.12 19.95
C VAL A 146 6.52 -1.26 20.60
N SER A 147 5.37 -1.61 21.17
CA SER A 147 5.14 -2.93 21.77
C SER A 147 4.23 -3.75 20.87
N ALA A 148 4.50 -5.05 20.76
CA ALA A 148 3.75 -5.95 19.91
C ALA A 148 3.23 -7.16 20.69
N ILE A 149 2.12 -7.73 20.22
CA ILE A 149 1.68 -9.08 20.59
C ILE A 149 1.94 -9.99 19.40
N SER A 150 2.59 -11.11 19.65
CA SER A 150 2.87 -12.13 18.63
C SER A 150 1.64 -12.99 18.34
N THR A 151 1.52 -13.48 17.10
CA THR A 151 0.55 -14.53 16.79
C THR A 151 0.94 -15.84 17.48
N ALA A 152 -0.06 -16.66 17.80
CA ALA A 152 0.16 -17.94 18.48
C ALA A 152 1.05 -18.93 17.70
N ARG A 153 1.10 -18.83 16.36
CA ARG A 153 1.83 -19.78 15.50
C ARG A 153 3.09 -19.15 14.92
N ALA A 154 4.22 -19.84 15.08
CA ALA A 154 5.52 -19.43 14.54
C ALA A 154 5.63 -19.56 13.01
N GLU A 155 4.76 -20.36 12.38
CA GLU A 155 4.80 -20.65 10.93
C GLU A 155 3.86 -19.78 10.09
N SER A 156 3.25 -18.76 10.70
CA SER A 156 2.35 -17.86 9.99
C SER A 156 3.10 -16.99 8.97
N SER A 157 2.42 -16.58 7.89
CA SER A 157 2.92 -15.55 6.96
C SER A 157 3.05 -14.16 7.61
N THR A 158 2.50 -14.02 8.82
CA THR A 158 2.48 -12.82 9.66
C THR A 158 2.69 -13.23 11.13
N ILE A 159 3.67 -12.63 11.79
CA ILE A 159 4.17 -13.05 13.10
C ILE A 159 3.63 -12.17 14.22
N LEU A 160 3.20 -10.95 13.91
CA LEU A 160 2.56 -10.05 14.86
C LEU A 160 1.03 -10.07 14.72
N GLN A 161 0.34 -10.11 15.85
CA GLN A 161 -1.11 -9.99 15.93
C GLN A 161 -1.54 -8.53 15.94
N THR A 162 -0.95 -7.74 16.83
CA THR A 162 -1.24 -6.31 17.01
C THR A 162 0.00 -5.58 17.51
N ALA A 163 0.00 -4.26 17.37
CA ALA A 163 1.01 -3.38 17.95
C ALA A 163 0.35 -2.14 18.55
N ALA A 164 1.04 -1.52 19.50
CA ALA A 164 0.65 -0.23 20.07
C ALA A 164 1.91 0.62 20.27
N ILE A 165 1.73 1.95 20.15
CA ILE A 165 2.82 2.92 20.26
C ILE A 165 2.57 3.78 21.49
N LEU A 166 3.58 3.87 22.36
CA LEU A 166 3.62 4.79 23.48
C LEU A 166 4.71 5.83 23.21
N THR A 167 4.35 7.10 23.09
CA THR A 167 5.33 8.18 22.87
C THR A 167 5.69 8.87 24.18
N ILE A 168 6.99 8.97 24.48
CA ILE A 168 7.50 9.66 25.66
C ILE A 168 7.91 11.07 25.25
N LEU A 169 7.32 12.08 25.87
CA LEU A 169 7.53 13.49 25.55
C LEU A 169 8.20 14.22 26.72
N GLY A 170 8.90 15.33 26.45
CA GLY A 170 9.41 16.22 27.50
C GLY A 170 8.34 17.15 28.08
N SER A 171 7.22 17.33 27.38
CA SER A 171 6.08 18.15 27.81
C SER A 171 4.77 17.64 27.19
N SER A 172 3.62 18.15 27.64
CA SER A 172 2.33 17.77 27.08
C SER A 172 2.19 18.17 25.62
N ALA A 173 1.68 17.26 24.78
CA ALA A 173 1.29 17.61 23.42
C ALA A 173 0.10 18.60 23.43
N PRO A 174 0.09 19.62 22.57
CA PRO A 174 -1.10 20.45 22.36
C PRO A 174 -2.33 19.59 21.99
N GLU A 175 -3.52 20.02 22.41
CA GLU A 175 -4.76 19.34 22.06
C GLU A 175 -4.93 19.24 20.53
N GLY A 176 -5.33 18.07 20.04
CA GLY A 176 -5.49 17.83 18.60
C GLY A 176 -4.19 17.55 17.84
N SER A 177 -3.04 17.40 18.53
CA SER A 177 -1.78 17.07 17.87
C SER A 177 -1.80 15.67 17.28
N PHE A 178 -1.23 15.51 16.09
CA PHE A 178 -0.90 14.19 15.54
C PHE A 178 0.31 13.60 16.27
N ARG A 179 0.39 12.27 16.30
CA ARG A 179 1.56 11.57 16.86
C ARG A 179 2.76 11.78 15.92
N PRO A 180 3.97 12.10 16.43
CA PRO A 180 5.17 12.06 15.60
C PRO A 180 5.44 10.62 15.12
N PRO A 181 6.21 10.41 14.04
CA PRO A 181 6.47 9.06 13.53
C PRO A 181 7.01 8.10 14.60
N TYR A 182 6.59 6.83 14.53
CA TYR A 182 7.08 5.83 15.49
C TYR A 182 8.55 5.44 15.23
N CYS A 183 9.01 5.61 13.98
CA CYS A 183 10.40 5.37 13.59
C CYS A 183 11.32 6.54 13.90
N GLY A 184 12.61 6.25 13.99
CA GLY A 184 13.67 7.25 14.14
C GLY A 184 13.64 7.99 15.47
N ALA A 185 14.62 8.87 15.67
CA ALA A 185 14.76 9.63 16.92
C ALA A 185 13.97 10.96 16.94
N ASP A 186 13.56 11.49 15.78
CA ASP A 186 12.77 12.73 15.75
C ASP A 186 11.36 12.47 16.29
N LYS A 187 11.01 13.15 17.38
CA LYS A 187 9.66 13.12 18.00
C LYS A 187 9.04 14.50 18.08
N THR A 188 9.49 15.42 17.23
CA THR A 188 8.90 16.75 17.10
C THR A 188 7.44 16.64 16.70
N ILE A 189 6.56 17.27 17.47
CA ILE A 189 5.14 17.37 17.14
C ILE A 189 4.98 18.46 16.09
N ARG A 190 4.78 18.04 14.83
CA ARG A 190 4.73 18.93 13.67
C ARG A 190 3.31 19.33 13.27
N PHE A 191 2.31 18.50 13.59
CA PHE A 191 0.99 18.61 13.00
C PHE A 191 -0.14 18.61 14.04
N ASN A 192 -1.24 19.28 13.71
CA ASN A 192 -2.43 19.42 14.52
C ASN A 192 -3.70 19.41 13.65
N ILE A 193 -4.82 18.88 14.17
CA ILE A 193 -6.10 18.83 13.43
C ILE A 193 -6.64 20.21 13.02
N SER A 194 -6.20 21.29 13.69
CA SER A 194 -6.52 22.66 13.28
C SER A 194 -5.96 23.05 11.90
N GLN A 195 -5.00 22.27 11.35
CA GLN A 195 -4.44 22.48 10.02
C GLN A 195 -5.23 21.78 8.91
N LEU A 196 -6.21 20.94 9.22
CA LEU A 196 -6.92 20.12 8.23
C LEU A 196 -7.68 20.98 7.22
N ASP A 197 -7.31 20.84 5.95
CA ASP A 197 -8.01 21.51 4.84
C ASP A 197 -9.01 20.57 4.15
N TYR A 198 -10.26 20.58 4.63
CA TYR A 198 -11.35 19.80 4.02
C TYR A 198 -11.75 20.29 2.62
N SER A 199 -11.34 21.49 2.20
CA SER A 199 -11.68 22.00 0.86
C SER A 199 -10.98 21.25 -0.26
N LEU A 200 -9.90 20.52 0.06
CA LEU A 200 -9.18 19.64 -0.86
C LEU A 200 -9.92 18.34 -1.16
N LEU A 201 -10.90 17.95 -0.32
CA LEU A 201 -11.67 16.73 -0.51
C LEU A 201 -12.88 17.00 -1.40
N ALA A 202 -13.10 16.14 -2.37
CA ALA A 202 -14.29 16.21 -3.19
C ALA A 202 -15.56 15.85 -2.39
N GLY A 203 -16.71 16.19 -2.98
CA GLY A 203 -18.05 15.86 -2.47
C GLY A 203 -18.78 14.90 -3.41
N LEU A 204 -18.16 13.78 -3.77
CA LEU A 204 -18.73 12.83 -4.74
C LEU A 204 -19.88 12.03 -4.14
N LYS A 205 -20.86 11.68 -4.97
CA LYS A 205 -21.95 10.79 -4.54
C LYS A 205 -21.40 9.37 -4.33
N PRO A 206 -21.80 8.64 -3.27
CA PRO A 206 -21.45 7.24 -3.11
C PRO A 206 -21.94 6.41 -4.30
N VAL A 207 -21.12 5.43 -4.71
CA VAL A 207 -21.47 4.45 -5.74
C VAL A 207 -21.99 3.15 -5.10
N PRO A 208 -22.68 2.27 -5.85
CA PRO A 208 -23.07 0.96 -5.35
C PRO A 208 -21.88 0.17 -4.79
N GLY A 209 -22.09 -0.51 -3.66
CA GLY A 209 -21.04 -1.29 -3.01
C GLY A 209 -20.04 -0.47 -2.18
N ALA A 210 -20.26 0.84 -1.99
CA ALA A 210 -19.47 1.63 -1.05
C ALA A 210 -19.52 1.03 0.38
N PRO A 211 -18.36 0.78 1.01
CA PRO A 211 -18.31 0.23 2.36
C PRO A 211 -18.81 1.25 3.39
N GLY A 212 -19.15 0.77 4.60
CA GLY A 212 -19.46 1.66 5.71
C GLY A 212 -18.20 2.40 6.20
N LEU A 213 -18.36 3.67 6.59
CA LEU A 213 -17.26 4.49 7.12
C LEU A 213 -16.52 3.80 8.27
N SER A 214 -17.24 3.25 9.24
CA SER A 214 -16.65 2.56 10.40
C SER A 214 -15.82 1.33 10.02
N THR A 215 -16.19 0.63 8.94
CA THR A 215 -15.39 -0.48 8.41
C THR A 215 -14.03 0.01 7.91
N VAL A 216 -14.02 1.13 7.20
CA VAL A 216 -12.78 1.69 6.63
C VAL A 216 -11.95 2.39 7.71
N GLU A 217 -12.59 3.07 8.67
CA GLU A 217 -11.94 3.64 9.85
C GLU A 217 -11.18 2.60 10.67
N ARG A 218 -11.74 1.38 10.78
CA ARG A 218 -11.13 0.28 11.53
C ARG A 218 -9.81 -0.18 10.90
N THR A 219 -9.70 -0.13 9.57
CA THR A 219 -8.49 -0.49 8.82
C THR A 219 -7.28 0.36 9.22
N PHE A 220 -7.49 1.65 9.48
CA PHE A 220 -6.42 2.60 9.84
C PHE A 220 -6.35 2.88 11.36
N GLU A 221 -7.09 2.14 12.19
CA GLU A 221 -7.22 2.43 13.62
C GLU A 221 -5.94 2.17 14.42
N ARG A 222 -5.20 1.11 14.07
CA ARG A 222 -3.98 0.74 14.80
C ARG A 222 -2.74 0.96 13.93
N PRO A 223 -1.55 0.99 14.53
CA PRO A 223 -0.31 1.21 13.82
C PRO A 223 -0.09 0.20 12.70
N TRP A 224 0.45 0.70 11.59
CA TRP A 224 1.00 -0.13 10.51
C TRP A 224 2.53 -0.12 10.66
N LEU A 225 3.12 -1.29 10.91
CA LEU A 225 4.57 -1.43 11.08
C LEU A 225 5.19 -1.83 9.74
N ASP A 226 5.90 -0.89 9.11
CA ASP A 226 6.42 -1.06 7.73
C ASP A 226 7.90 -0.65 7.60
N HIS A 227 8.62 -0.61 8.73
CA HIS A 227 10.02 -0.16 8.79
C HIS A 227 11.03 -1.21 8.32
N VAL A 228 10.66 -2.50 8.32
CA VAL A 228 11.49 -3.55 7.71
C VAL A 228 11.40 -3.42 6.19
N PRO A 229 12.52 -3.40 5.45
CA PRO A 229 12.51 -3.20 4.01
C PRO A 229 12.14 -4.47 3.25
N ASN A 230 11.57 -4.27 2.06
CA ASN A 230 11.26 -5.30 1.06
C ASN A 230 10.26 -6.36 1.58
N TRP A 231 10.04 -7.42 0.80
CA TRP A 231 9.03 -8.45 1.01
C TRP A 231 9.00 -9.11 2.40
N PRO A 232 10.10 -9.21 3.20
CA PRO A 232 10.01 -9.77 4.54
C PRO A 232 9.16 -8.94 5.50
N ASN A 233 8.89 -7.66 5.19
CA ASN A 233 7.99 -6.80 5.96
C ASN A 233 6.62 -7.43 6.21
N SER A 234 6.13 -8.27 5.29
CA SER A 234 4.85 -8.97 5.43
C SER A 234 4.75 -9.73 6.74
N TYR A 235 5.85 -10.29 7.24
CA TYR A 235 5.89 -11.02 8.51
C TYR A 235 5.73 -10.11 9.72
N LEU A 236 6.14 -8.85 9.61
CA LEU A 236 6.03 -7.83 10.65
C LEU A 236 4.61 -7.26 10.73
N HIS A 237 3.83 -7.27 9.64
CA HIS A 237 2.52 -6.62 9.60
C HIS A 237 1.57 -7.19 10.66
N PRO A 238 1.06 -6.37 11.61
CA PRO A 238 0.12 -6.84 12.62
C PRO A 238 -1.25 -7.19 12.02
N VAL A 239 -1.64 -8.47 12.06
CA VAL A 239 -2.81 -8.97 11.31
C VAL A 239 -4.17 -8.41 11.72
N ASP A 240 -4.31 -7.89 12.94
CA ASP A 240 -5.60 -7.39 13.41
C ASP A 240 -6.05 -6.10 12.69
N ASN A 241 -5.15 -5.41 11.97
CA ASN A 241 -5.44 -4.13 11.31
C ASN A 241 -4.54 -3.77 10.12
N MET A 242 -3.50 -4.56 9.82
CA MET A 242 -2.61 -4.30 8.67
C MET A 242 -2.65 -5.52 7.73
N PRO A 243 -3.00 -5.34 6.44
CA PRO A 243 -2.98 -6.46 5.51
C PRO A 243 -1.57 -7.05 5.34
N GLY A 244 -1.48 -8.38 5.27
CA GLY A 244 -0.19 -9.09 5.21
C GLY A 244 0.53 -9.04 3.86
N PHE A 245 -0.03 -8.40 2.83
CA PHE A 245 0.58 -8.35 1.50
C PHE A 245 0.30 -7.01 0.81
N GLY A 246 1.26 -6.50 0.04
CA GLY A 246 1.23 -5.15 -0.52
C GLY A 246 0.05 -4.87 -1.43
N ARG A 247 -0.48 -5.89 -2.14
CA ARG A 247 -1.71 -5.77 -2.96
C ARG A 247 -2.92 -5.36 -2.12
N GLU A 248 -3.14 -6.03 -0.99
CA GLU A 248 -4.25 -5.72 -0.10
C GLU A 248 -4.05 -4.36 0.57
N LEU A 249 -2.82 -4.04 1.00
CA LEU A 249 -2.47 -2.72 1.54
C LEU A 249 -2.81 -1.59 0.55
N ALA A 250 -2.31 -1.68 -0.68
CA ALA A 250 -2.59 -0.73 -1.75
C ALA A 250 -4.11 -0.59 -2.02
N THR A 251 -4.84 -1.70 -1.94
CA THR A 251 -6.30 -1.72 -2.12
C THR A 251 -6.99 -0.93 -1.01
N GLU A 252 -6.67 -1.22 0.27
CA GLU A 252 -7.26 -0.53 1.42
C GLU A 252 -6.91 0.96 1.45
N ILE A 253 -5.66 1.31 1.10
CA ILE A 253 -5.21 2.70 0.92
C ILE A 253 -6.08 3.41 -0.11
N GLY A 254 -6.33 2.77 -1.25
CA GLY A 254 -7.20 3.30 -2.30
C GLY A 254 -8.66 3.44 -1.86
N VAL A 255 -9.19 2.46 -1.11
CA VAL A 255 -10.54 2.53 -0.53
C VAL A 255 -10.66 3.72 0.43
N GLY A 256 -9.71 3.89 1.36
CA GLY A 256 -9.69 5.02 2.29
C GLY A 256 -9.66 6.37 1.59
N ALA A 257 -8.80 6.51 0.57
CA ALA A 257 -8.67 7.74 -0.21
C ALA A 257 -9.98 8.13 -0.93
N LEU A 258 -10.64 7.15 -1.57
CA LEU A 258 -11.90 7.39 -2.28
C LEU A 258 -13.06 7.66 -1.31
N MET A 259 -13.10 6.98 -0.16
CA MET A 259 -14.10 7.21 0.89
C MET A 259 -14.05 8.64 1.44
N LEU A 260 -12.84 9.22 1.59
CA LEU A 260 -12.67 10.60 2.04
C LEU A 260 -13.20 11.63 1.02
N ASN A 261 -13.24 11.26 -0.26
CA ASN A 261 -13.75 12.08 -1.36
C ASN A 261 -15.27 11.92 -1.60
N LEU A 262 -15.96 11.12 -0.78
CA LEU A 262 -17.43 11.05 -0.81
C LEU A 262 -18.07 12.20 -0.01
N ASN A 263 -19.31 12.54 -0.38
CA ASN A 263 -20.10 13.66 0.15
C ASN A 263 -20.66 13.45 1.57
N PHE A 264 -19.96 12.68 2.41
CA PHE A 264 -20.24 12.68 3.85
C PHE A 264 -19.88 14.04 4.45
N GLU A 265 -20.63 14.45 5.47
CA GLU A 265 -20.27 15.63 6.28
C GLU A 265 -18.87 15.48 6.87
N ASN A 266 -18.11 16.57 6.95
CA ASN A 266 -16.72 16.56 7.41
C ASN A 266 -16.55 15.93 8.80
N ALA A 267 -17.46 16.23 9.73
CA ALA A 267 -17.47 15.63 11.07
C ALA A 267 -17.59 14.09 11.04
N ARG A 268 -18.27 13.53 10.04
CA ARG A 268 -18.39 12.08 9.86
C ARG A 268 -17.16 11.45 9.22
N LYS A 269 -16.32 12.23 8.53
CA LYS A 269 -15.08 11.77 7.89
C LYS A 269 -13.85 11.94 8.79
N GLU A 270 -13.95 12.77 9.83
CA GLU A 270 -12.81 13.21 10.64
C GLU A 270 -12.01 12.05 11.24
N THR A 271 -12.69 11.03 11.80
CA THR A 271 -12.01 9.84 12.34
C THR A 271 -11.18 9.13 11.29
N LEU A 272 -11.75 8.87 10.11
CA LEU A 272 -11.04 8.25 9.00
C LEU A 272 -9.87 9.13 8.55
N LEU A 273 -10.11 10.44 8.40
CA LEU A 273 -9.12 11.40 7.94
C LEU A 273 -7.91 11.42 8.88
N ILE A 274 -8.12 11.59 10.19
CA ILE A 274 -7.05 11.63 11.18
C ILE A 274 -6.21 10.34 11.14
N ARG A 275 -6.87 9.18 11.11
CA ARG A 275 -6.20 7.87 11.07
C ARG A 275 -5.40 7.68 9.78
N TYR A 276 -5.96 8.08 8.64
CA TYR A 276 -5.31 7.99 7.34
C TYR A 276 -4.09 8.94 7.23
N LEU A 277 -4.20 10.14 7.78
CA LEU A 277 -3.09 11.09 7.83
C LEU A 277 -1.96 10.61 8.75
N GLN A 278 -2.30 9.98 9.87
CA GLN A 278 -1.30 9.39 10.77
C GLN A 278 -0.46 8.33 10.05
N LEU A 279 -1.06 7.51 9.18
CA LEU A 279 -0.34 6.56 8.34
C LEU A 279 0.67 7.28 7.42
N GLY A 280 0.24 8.36 6.76
CA GLY A 280 1.13 9.16 5.91
C GLY A 280 2.33 9.74 6.68
N ILE A 281 2.09 10.24 7.91
CA ILE A 281 3.14 10.75 8.81
C ILE A 281 4.13 9.63 9.16
N ASP A 282 3.65 8.45 9.54
CA ASP A 282 4.50 7.31 9.89
C ASP A 282 5.37 6.83 8.73
N LEU A 283 4.77 6.68 7.54
CA LEU A 283 5.48 6.27 6.32
C LEU A 283 6.54 7.31 5.93
N TYR A 284 6.22 8.59 6.03
CA TYR A 284 7.21 9.63 5.79
C TYR A 284 8.36 9.60 6.81
N GLY A 285 8.06 9.32 8.08
CA GLY A 285 9.10 9.14 9.11
C GLY A 285 10.05 7.98 8.85
N ILE A 286 9.60 6.89 8.21
CA ILE A 286 10.47 5.81 7.74
C ILE A 286 11.46 6.34 6.69
N ILE A 287 11.00 7.13 5.73
CA ILE A 287 11.89 7.74 4.73
C ILE A 287 12.89 8.70 5.38
N GLN A 288 12.44 9.55 6.31
CA GLN A 288 13.31 10.47 7.03
C GLN A 288 14.38 9.72 7.85
N ASP A 289 14.06 8.54 8.37
CA ASP A 289 15.02 7.67 9.05
C ASP A 289 15.83 6.77 8.10
N GLY A 290 15.94 7.13 6.81
CA GLY A 290 16.82 6.46 5.85
C GLY A 290 16.19 5.29 5.08
N GLY A 291 14.88 5.10 5.16
CA GLY A 291 14.14 4.03 4.48
C GLY A 291 13.85 4.27 3.00
N LYS A 292 14.70 4.99 2.26
CA LYS A 292 14.44 5.32 0.83
C LYS A 292 14.28 4.09 -0.07
N ASP A 293 14.87 2.96 0.33
CA ASP A 293 14.83 1.69 -0.40
C ASP A 293 13.83 0.68 0.23
N ASN A 294 13.02 1.10 1.21
CA ASN A 294 12.12 0.18 1.91
C ASN A 294 11.10 -0.48 0.98
N TRP A 295 10.62 0.27 -0.01
CA TRP A 295 9.51 -0.15 -0.87
C TRP A 295 9.89 -0.31 -2.35
N VAL A 296 11.11 -0.78 -2.61
CA VAL A 296 11.57 -1.17 -3.96
C VAL A 296 10.61 -2.13 -4.66
N ASN A 297 10.59 -2.09 -5.99
CA ASN A 297 9.79 -3.04 -6.77
C ASN A 297 10.07 -4.52 -6.44
N ASN A 298 8.99 -5.26 -6.24
CA ASN A 298 9.05 -6.70 -6.06
C ASN A 298 7.66 -7.29 -6.31
N GLY A 299 7.12 -7.10 -7.51
CA GLY A 299 5.72 -7.43 -7.77
C GLY A 299 4.79 -6.69 -6.82
N ALA A 300 3.83 -7.40 -6.25
CA ALA A 300 2.79 -6.79 -5.43
C ALA A 300 3.16 -6.62 -3.94
N HIS A 301 4.41 -6.85 -3.53
CA HIS A 301 4.82 -6.79 -2.13
C HIS A 301 4.84 -5.35 -1.56
N ASN A 302 5.29 -4.36 -2.34
CA ASN A 302 5.69 -3.05 -1.82
C ASN A 302 4.90 -1.88 -2.43
N SER A 303 3.64 -2.10 -2.84
CA SER A 303 2.81 -1.05 -3.43
C SER A 303 2.04 -0.21 -2.39
N GLY A 304 1.74 1.04 -2.74
CA GLY A 304 0.71 1.88 -2.13
C GLY A 304 1.19 2.90 -1.10
N ARG A 305 2.50 3.04 -0.85
CA ARG A 305 3.02 3.89 0.24
C ARG A 305 3.19 5.36 -0.15
N LYS A 306 3.29 5.68 -1.43
CA LYS A 306 3.50 7.06 -1.87
C LYS A 306 2.28 7.94 -1.60
N TRP A 307 1.09 7.42 -1.91
CA TRP A 307 -0.14 8.20 -1.79
C TRP A 307 -0.46 8.68 -0.37
N PRO A 308 -0.42 7.87 0.70
CA PRO A 308 -0.64 8.37 2.05
C PRO A 308 0.30 9.51 2.46
N ILE A 309 1.57 9.48 2.01
CA ILE A 309 2.54 10.56 2.26
C ILE A 309 2.11 11.83 1.54
N LEU A 310 1.83 11.76 0.24
CA LEU A 310 1.37 12.91 -0.54
C LEU A 310 0.06 13.48 0.01
N PHE A 311 -0.91 12.62 0.30
CA PHE A 311 -2.21 12.98 0.86
C PHE A 311 -2.05 13.70 2.21
N ALA A 312 -1.17 13.18 3.09
CA ALA A 312 -0.89 13.85 4.36
C ALA A 312 -0.19 15.19 4.19
N GLY A 313 0.78 15.28 3.26
CA GLY A 313 1.43 16.55 2.92
C GLY A 313 0.45 17.60 2.38
N LEU A 314 -0.55 17.17 1.60
CA LEU A 314 -1.61 18.04 1.11
C LEU A 314 -2.50 18.56 2.24
N MET A 315 -3.12 17.65 2.99
CA MET A 315 -4.11 18.00 4.02
C MET A 315 -3.52 18.76 5.21
N LEU A 316 -2.22 18.63 5.46
CA LEU A 316 -1.49 19.31 6.55
C LEU A 316 -0.59 20.45 6.02
N ASN A 317 -0.61 20.69 4.70
CA ASN A 317 0.21 21.67 4.00
C ASN A 317 1.73 21.57 4.29
N ASP A 318 2.26 20.35 4.36
CA ASP A 318 3.70 20.11 4.55
C ASP A 318 4.44 20.10 3.21
N PRO A 319 5.41 21.00 2.97
CA PRO A 319 6.12 21.08 1.69
C PRO A 319 7.01 19.86 1.43
N CYS A 320 7.59 19.25 2.46
CA CYS A 320 8.51 18.13 2.29
C CYS A 320 7.78 16.84 1.90
N MET A 321 6.62 16.57 2.51
CA MET A 321 5.76 15.44 2.18
C MET A 321 5.13 15.60 0.79
N LYS A 322 4.68 16.81 0.41
CA LYS A 322 4.21 17.10 -0.95
C LYS A 322 5.30 16.89 -2.01
N ASN A 323 6.57 17.12 -1.62
CA ASN A 323 7.71 16.97 -2.51
C ASN A 323 8.34 15.57 -2.47
N ILE A 324 7.67 14.54 -1.91
CA ILE A 324 8.25 13.18 -1.82
C ILE A 324 8.55 12.56 -3.20
N GLY A 325 7.83 12.97 -4.24
CA GLY A 325 8.09 12.59 -5.63
C GLY A 325 9.22 13.38 -6.31
N ARG A 326 9.81 14.37 -5.63
CA ARG A 326 10.90 15.25 -6.10
C ARG A 326 10.76 15.79 -7.53
N PRO A 327 9.63 16.41 -7.91
CA PRO A 327 9.52 17.14 -9.18
C PRO A 327 10.53 18.30 -9.32
N ASP A 328 11.18 18.71 -8.22
CA ASP A 328 12.25 19.71 -8.20
C ASP A 328 13.57 19.23 -8.82
N ILE A 329 13.77 17.93 -8.98
CA ILE A 329 15.01 17.36 -9.54
C ILE A 329 14.81 16.94 -11.00
N PRO A 330 15.60 17.47 -11.96
CA PRO A 330 15.66 16.94 -13.32
C PRO A 330 16.14 15.49 -13.35
N ASP A 331 15.61 14.69 -14.28
CA ASP A 331 15.97 13.27 -14.44
C ASP A 331 15.77 12.43 -13.16
N TYR A 332 14.84 12.85 -12.30
CA TYR A 332 14.47 12.10 -11.10
C TYR A 332 13.87 10.75 -11.48
N GLY A 333 14.53 9.68 -11.03
CA GLY A 333 14.15 8.31 -11.33
C GLY A 333 15.07 7.32 -10.62
N PRO A 334 14.90 6.01 -10.86
CA PRO A 334 15.57 4.95 -10.10
C PRO A 334 17.09 4.98 -10.03
N LEU A 335 17.76 5.70 -10.94
CA LEU A 335 19.21 5.85 -10.95
C LEU A 335 19.69 7.06 -10.14
N HIS A 336 18.79 7.95 -9.72
CA HIS A 336 19.13 9.15 -8.97
C HIS A 336 19.40 8.81 -7.48
N PRO A 337 20.48 9.32 -6.86
CA PRO A 337 20.86 8.94 -5.48
C PRO A 337 19.83 9.35 -4.42
N GLU A 338 19.05 10.41 -4.68
CA GLU A 338 17.97 10.89 -3.80
C GLU A 338 16.61 10.25 -4.10
N TYR A 339 16.55 9.30 -5.05
CA TYR A 339 15.30 8.64 -5.41
C TYR A 339 14.76 7.81 -4.25
N VAL A 340 13.48 8.04 -3.93
CA VAL A 340 12.72 7.25 -2.98
C VAL A 340 11.93 6.20 -3.77
N HIS A 341 12.22 4.94 -3.49
CA HIS A 341 11.61 3.82 -4.19
C HIS A 341 10.18 3.57 -3.70
N PHE A 342 9.25 3.51 -4.65
CA PHE A 342 7.87 3.10 -4.42
C PHE A 342 7.50 2.00 -5.41
N GLY A 343 6.90 0.92 -4.93
CA GLY A 343 6.68 -0.26 -5.74
C GLY A 343 5.81 0.00 -6.96
N GLU A 344 4.81 0.88 -6.89
CA GLU A 344 3.97 1.29 -8.02
C GLU A 344 4.75 2.10 -9.08
N ASP A 345 5.69 2.95 -8.66
CA ASP A 345 6.50 3.77 -9.57
C ASP A 345 7.57 2.93 -10.24
N ASP A 346 8.32 2.16 -9.44
CA ASP A 346 9.42 1.31 -9.89
C ASP A 346 9.00 0.18 -10.86
N GLN A 347 7.70 -0.08 -10.97
CA GLN A 347 7.14 -1.12 -11.84
C GLN A 347 6.39 -0.56 -13.03
N THR A 348 6.22 0.76 -13.15
CA THR A 348 5.53 1.39 -14.28
C THR A 348 6.48 2.31 -15.02
N PHE A 349 6.46 2.25 -16.35
CA PHE A 349 7.41 2.95 -17.20
C PHE A 349 6.81 3.21 -18.59
N TYR A 350 7.39 4.14 -19.33
CA TYR A 350 7.18 4.20 -20.77
C TYR A 350 8.25 3.36 -21.45
N VAL A 351 7.85 2.44 -22.32
CA VAL A 351 8.79 1.64 -23.10
C VAL A 351 9.75 2.57 -23.85
N SER A 352 11.04 2.32 -23.68
CA SER A 352 12.13 3.08 -24.29
C SER A 352 12.97 2.20 -25.22
N GLN A 353 13.94 2.79 -25.92
CA GLN A 353 14.90 2.01 -26.71
C GLN A 353 15.69 1.02 -25.84
N VAL A 354 16.00 1.39 -24.59
CA VAL A 354 16.70 0.51 -23.63
C VAL A 354 15.88 -0.75 -23.35
N ASP A 355 14.56 -0.66 -23.34
CA ASP A 355 13.67 -1.80 -23.07
C ASP A 355 13.56 -2.72 -24.27
N VAL A 356 13.50 -2.15 -25.48
CA VAL A 356 13.59 -2.92 -26.73
C VAL A 356 14.90 -3.68 -26.76
N ASP A 357 16.04 -3.00 -26.58
CA ASP A 357 17.37 -3.62 -26.58
C ASP A 357 17.51 -4.70 -25.50
N ALA A 358 17.00 -4.42 -24.29
CA ALA A 358 17.04 -5.35 -23.16
C ALA A 358 16.30 -6.66 -23.49
N THR A 359 15.12 -6.57 -24.11
CA THR A 359 14.31 -7.76 -24.45
C THR A 359 14.81 -8.55 -25.66
N HIS A 360 15.65 -7.96 -26.51
CA HIS A 360 16.34 -8.67 -27.60
C HIS A 360 17.75 -9.17 -27.23
N SER A 361 18.22 -8.84 -26.03
CA SER A 361 19.54 -9.25 -25.55
C SER A 361 19.58 -10.70 -25.04
N THR A 362 20.79 -11.26 -24.95
CA THR A 362 21.02 -12.55 -24.31
C THR A 362 20.77 -12.55 -22.79
N GLN A 363 20.63 -11.37 -22.18
CA GLN A 363 20.33 -11.22 -20.75
C GLN A 363 18.83 -11.28 -20.45
N TRP A 364 17.98 -11.19 -21.48
CA TRP A 364 16.53 -11.19 -21.31
C TRP A 364 16.04 -12.47 -20.63
N ASN A 365 15.47 -12.33 -19.43
CA ASN A 365 15.11 -13.43 -18.56
C ASN A 365 13.76 -13.18 -17.84
N PRO A 366 12.66 -13.05 -18.59
CA PRO A 366 11.35 -12.80 -18.01
C PRO A 366 10.93 -13.92 -17.06
N ASP A 367 9.93 -13.64 -16.23
CA ASP A 367 9.50 -14.55 -15.17
C ASP A 367 9.16 -15.95 -15.71
N LYS A 368 9.74 -17.00 -15.10
CA LYS A 368 9.58 -18.39 -15.56
C LYS A 368 8.13 -18.89 -15.46
N ARG A 369 7.27 -18.21 -14.69
CA ARG A 369 5.83 -18.52 -14.60
C ARG A 369 5.06 -18.05 -15.82
N ASP A 370 5.61 -17.14 -16.61
CA ASP A 370 4.95 -16.63 -17.79
C ASP A 370 5.00 -17.69 -18.91
N PRO A 371 3.85 -18.13 -19.45
CA PRO A 371 3.80 -19.14 -20.51
C PRO A 371 4.30 -18.65 -21.87
N GLN A 372 4.42 -17.33 -22.05
CA GLN A 372 4.90 -16.72 -23.28
C GLN A 372 5.95 -15.65 -22.96
N ARG A 373 6.95 -15.55 -23.84
CA ARG A 373 7.98 -14.52 -23.80
C ARG A 373 7.80 -13.67 -25.05
N ILE A 374 7.41 -12.43 -24.86
CA ILE A 374 7.16 -11.49 -25.96
C ILE A 374 8.07 -10.27 -25.72
N PRO A 375 9.01 -9.98 -26.63
CA PRO A 375 9.88 -8.82 -26.48
C PRO A 375 9.09 -7.52 -26.75
N TYR A 376 9.68 -6.39 -26.36
CA TYR A 376 9.22 -5.08 -26.84
C TYR A 376 9.82 -4.82 -28.21
N GLU A 377 9.07 -4.14 -29.06
CA GLU A 377 9.48 -3.76 -30.41
C GLU A 377 9.54 -2.24 -30.56
N GLN A 378 10.15 -1.76 -31.64
CA GLN A 378 10.25 -0.32 -31.96
C GLN A 378 8.90 0.40 -31.92
N GLU A 379 7.83 -0.28 -32.33
CA GLU A 379 6.47 0.25 -32.34
C GLU A 379 5.85 0.41 -30.93
N ASP A 380 6.45 -0.19 -29.90
CA ASP A 380 6.00 -0.09 -28.51
C ASP A 380 6.62 1.12 -27.79
N ILE A 381 7.61 1.81 -28.35
CA ILE A 381 8.25 2.97 -27.70
C ILE A 381 7.18 4.03 -27.35
N GLY A 382 7.21 4.50 -26.10
CA GLY A 382 6.23 5.44 -25.54
C GLY A 382 4.97 4.78 -24.95
N LEU A 383 4.83 3.46 -25.05
CA LEU A 383 3.72 2.73 -24.46
C LEU A 383 3.87 2.68 -22.92
N PRO A 384 2.88 3.12 -22.13
CA PRO A 384 2.90 2.98 -20.68
C PRO A 384 2.71 1.51 -20.30
N GLU A 385 3.66 0.94 -19.59
CA GLU A 385 3.79 -0.50 -19.42
C GLU A 385 4.23 -0.85 -17.99
N TRP A 386 4.15 -2.14 -17.67
CA TRP A 386 4.47 -2.68 -16.36
C TRP A 386 5.52 -3.79 -16.41
N GLY A 387 6.39 -3.81 -15.40
CA GLY A 387 7.39 -4.86 -15.20
C GLY A 387 7.66 -5.14 -13.72
N ILE A 388 7.72 -6.42 -13.35
CA ILE A 388 7.76 -6.89 -11.95
C ILE A 388 8.87 -6.26 -11.08
N VAL A 389 10.03 -6.00 -11.68
CA VAL A 389 11.18 -5.35 -11.05
C VAL A 389 11.88 -4.38 -12.00
N HIS A 390 11.10 -3.68 -12.83
CA HIS A 390 11.60 -2.90 -13.96
C HIS A 390 12.73 -1.91 -13.59
N ALA A 391 12.53 -1.06 -12.59
CA ALA A 391 13.52 -0.08 -12.14
C ALA A 391 14.91 -0.64 -11.77
N ILE A 392 14.98 -1.90 -11.32
CA ILE A 392 16.24 -2.54 -10.87
C ILE A 392 16.75 -3.54 -11.92
N SER A 393 15.86 -4.19 -12.65
CA SER A 393 16.19 -5.22 -13.63
C SER A 393 15.22 -5.18 -14.82
N PRO A 394 15.42 -4.26 -15.77
CA PRO A 394 14.55 -4.11 -16.93
C PRO A 394 14.51 -5.37 -17.81
N TYR A 395 15.58 -6.19 -17.81
CA TYR A 395 15.68 -7.49 -18.48
C TYR A 395 14.65 -8.54 -18.01
N ARG A 396 13.96 -8.30 -16.89
CA ARG A 396 12.85 -9.15 -16.42
C ARG A 396 11.49 -8.71 -16.96
N SER A 397 11.44 -7.62 -17.70
CA SER A 397 10.20 -7.12 -18.32
C SER A 397 9.76 -8.05 -19.46
N ASN A 398 8.45 -8.14 -19.66
CA ASN A 398 7.83 -9.03 -20.65
C ASN A 398 6.56 -8.35 -21.16
N LYS A 399 6.46 -8.12 -22.47
CA LYS A 399 5.29 -7.50 -23.12
C LYS A 399 4.03 -8.36 -22.96
N PHE A 400 4.19 -9.65 -22.68
CA PHE A 400 3.08 -10.58 -22.50
C PHE A 400 2.06 -10.08 -21.47
N TRP A 401 0.87 -9.68 -21.94
CA TRP A 401 -0.14 -9.06 -21.08
C TRP A 401 -0.55 -9.91 -19.88
N ASN A 402 -0.61 -11.23 -20.04
CA ASN A 402 -1.02 -12.14 -18.96
C ASN A 402 0.16 -12.60 -18.09
N THR A 403 1.21 -11.78 -17.93
CA THR A 403 2.28 -12.09 -16.98
C THR A 403 1.71 -12.36 -15.59
N ALA A 404 2.32 -13.31 -14.87
CA ALA A 404 1.79 -13.82 -13.61
C ALA A 404 1.58 -12.68 -12.59
N TYR A 405 2.54 -11.77 -12.47
CA TYR A 405 2.51 -10.70 -11.46
C TYR A 405 1.80 -9.41 -11.88
N ARG A 406 1.54 -9.17 -13.18
CA ARG A 406 0.69 -8.03 -13.59
C ARG A 406 -0.72 -8.20 -13.03
N ARG A 407 -1.26 -9.42 -13.10
CA ARG A 407 -2.58 -9.78 -12.56
C ARG A 407 -2.64 -9.80 -11.04
N VAL A 408 -1.49 -9.77 -10.37
CA VAL A 408 -1.40 -9.70 -8.90
C VAL A 408 -1.27 -8.24 -8.48
N SER A 409 -0.38 -7.46 -9.08
CA SER A 409 -0.01 -6.12 -8.60
C SER A 409 -1.02 -5.06 -9.05
N CYS A 410 -1.25 -4.97 -10.36
CA CYS A 410 -1.97 -3.87 -11.00
C CYS A 410 -3.45 -3.69 -10.59
N PRO A 411 -4.21 -4.74 -10.19
CA PRO A 411 -5.57 -4.59 -9.68
C PRO A 411 -5.70 -3.78 -8.38
N SER A 412 -4.60 -3.47 -7.68
CA SER A 412 -4.66 -2.78 -6.38
C SER A 412 -4.47 -1.26 -6.45
N TRP A 413 -4.09 -0.72 -7.61
CA TRP A 413 -3.64 0.68 -7.71
C TRP A 413 -4.73 1.69 -8.07
N GLY A 414 -5.92 1.23 -8.48
CA GLY A 414 -6.95 2.14 -9.03
C GLY A 414 -7.44 3.18 -8.04
N GLY A 415 -7.52 2.83 -6.75
CA GLY A 415 -8.15 3.70 -5.76
C GLY A 415 -7.36 4.99 -5.51
N PHE A 416 -6.05 4.87 -5.26
CA PHE A 416 -5.21 6.03 -5.03
C PHE A 416 -4.88 6.80 -6.33
N VAL A 417 -4.77 6.11 -7.47
CA VAL A 417 -4.62 6.79 -8.77
C VAL A 417 -5.84 7.66 -9.07
N LEU A 418 -7.05 7.11 -8.89
CA LEU A 418 -8.28 7.87 -9.08
C LEU A 418 -8.42 9.01 -8.06
N ALA A 419 -8.06 8.77 -6.79
CA ALA A 419 -8.10 9.82 -5.77
C ALA A 419 -7.18 11.00 -6.11
N ALA A 420 -5.99 10.76 -6.64
CA ALA A 420 -5.09 11.82 -7.08
C ALA A 420 -5.66 12.64 -8.25
N HIS A 421 -6.38 12.01 -9.19
CA HIS A 421 -7.13 12.71 -10.24
C HIS A 421 -8.29 13.53 -9.67
N ILE A 422 -9.10 12.94 -8.78
CA ILE A 422 -10.25 13.60 -8.15
C ILE A 422 -9.82 14.87 -7.42
N MET A 423 -8.69 14.81 -6.72
CA MET A 423 -8.14 15.92 -5.96
C MET A 423 -7.32 16.90 -6.82
N GLY A 424 -7.10 16.62 -8.11
CA GLY A 424 -6.36 17.50 -9.02
C GLY A 424 -4.85 17.58 -8.72
N VAL A 425 -4.25 16.51 -8.18
CA VAL A 425 -2.87 16.50 -7.67
C VAL A 425 -1.98 15.46 -8.35
N LYS A 426 -2.34 15.00 -9.55
CA LYS A 426 -1.52 14.06 -10.35
C LYS A 426 -0.08 14.57 -10.50
N ASP A 427 0.13 15.84 -10.79
CA ASP A 427 1.46 16.38 -11.07
C ASP A 427 2.39 16.34 -9.85
N LEU A 428 1.85 16.39 -8.63
CA LEU A 428 2.65 16.22 -7.40
C LEU A 428 3.21 14.80 -7.26
N TRP A 429 2.61 13.83 -7.94
CA TRP A 429 3.12 12.47 -7.95
C TRP A 429 4.45 12.35 -8.69
N ASN A 430 4.67 13.15 -9.74
CA ASN A 430 5.89 13.12 -10.57
C ASN A 430 6.20 11.71 -11.15
N HIS A 431 5.19 11.01 -11.67
CA HIS A 431 5.37 9.72 -12.36
C HIS A 431 4.18 9.37 -13.27
N ASP A 432 4.10 10.02 -14.44
CA ASP A 432 2.97 9.90 -15.35
C ASP A 432 2.74 8.47 -15.88
N ALA A 433 3.81 7.67 -15.98
CA ALA A 433 3.73 6.29 -16.44
C ALA A 433 2.77 5.44 -15.61
N LEU A 434 2.66 5.67 -14.30
CA LEU A 434 1.69 4.97 -13.44
C LEU A 434 0.25 5.28 -13.83
N PHE A 435 -0.06 6.56 -14.05
CA PHE A 435 -1.42 7.03 -14.36
C PHE A 435 -1.87 6.50 -15.72
N ASP A 436 -1.02 6.68 -16.73
CA ASP A 436 -1.28 6.24 -18.09
C ASP A 436 -1.38 4.71 -18.17
N PHE A 437 -0.50 3.99 -17.46
CA PHE A 437 -0.56 2.54 -17.38
C PHE A 437 -1.84 2.08 -16.69
N LYS A 438 -2.27 2.75 -15.62
CA LYS A 438 -3.49 2.38 -14.91
C LYS A 438 -4.73 2.57 -15.78
N ASP A 439 -4.82 3.66 -16.54
CA ASP A 439 -5.87 3.87 -17.56
C ASP A 439 -5.85 2.77 -18.60
N ARG A 440 -4.67 2.45 -19.16
CA ARG A 440 -4.51 1.35 -20.11
C ARG A 440 -4.99 0.03 -19.53
N TYR A 441 -4.58 -0.28 -18.31
CA TYR A 441 -4.95 -1.52 -17.61
C TYR A 441 -6.47 -1.62 -17.43
N MET A 442 -7.13 -0.53 -17.02
CA MET A 442 -8.57 -0.50 -16.80
C MET A 442 -9.40 -0.63 -18.08
N GLN A 443 -8.85 -0.21 -19.21
CA GLN A 443 -9.48 -0.38 -20.53
C GLN A 443 -9.20 -1.76 -21.13
N ALA A 444 -7.99 -2.30 -20.95
CA ALA A 444 -7.55 -3.52 -21.61
C ALA A 444 -7.90 -4.82 -20.86
N ALA A 445 -7.97 -4.78 -19.53
CA ALA A 445 -8.28 -5.96 -18.73
C ALA A 445 -9.79 -6.26 -18.77
N THR A 446 -10.16 -7.46 -19.23
CA THR A 446 -11.57 -7.89 -19.31
C THR A 446 -12.07 -8.53 -18.01
N ASP A 447 -11.15 -9.05 -17.18
CA ASP A 447 -11.45 -9.71 -15.92
C ASP A 447 -10.50 -9.21 -14.84
N TRP A 448 -11.00 -9.05 -13.61
CA TRP A 448 -10.20 -8.68 -12.43
C TRP A 448 -9.48 -7.33 -12.54
N ARG A 449 -10.18 -6.30 -13.07
CA ARG A 449 -9.64 -4.93 -13.25
C ARG A 449 -9.25 -4.25 -11.94
N GLN A 450 -9.94 -4.58 -10.86
CA GLN A 450 -9.70 -4.04 -9.52
C GLN A 450 -9.93 -5.11 -8.46
N MET A 451 -9.21 -4.96 -7.34
CA MET A 451 -9.41 -5.82 -6.18
C MET A 451 -10.70 -5.53 -5.42
N SER A 452 -11.02 -4.24 -5.29
CA SER A 452 -12.23 -3.77 -4.61
C SER A 452 -13.30 -3.42 -5.64
N ARG A 453 -14.50 -3.98 -5.47
CA ARG A 453 -15.68 -3.64 -6.29
C ARG A 453 -16.11 -2.19 -6.11
N PHE A 454 -15.90 -1.63 -4.92
CA PHE A 454 -16.12 -0.20 -4.67
C PHE A 454 -15.16 0.65 -5.50
N VAL A 455 -13.86 0.31 -5.52
CA VAL A 455 -12.87 1.03 -6.33
C VAL A 455 -13.21 0.92 -7.82
N GLU A 456 -13.62 -0.26 -8.28
CA GLU A 456 -14.06 -0.46 -9.67
C GLU A 456 -15.26 0.43 -10.02
N ALA A 457 -16.29 0.43 -9.17
CA ALA A 457 -17.49 1.26 -9.38
C ALA A 457 -17.18 2.76 -9.34
N MET A 458 -16.29 3.21 -8.44
CA MET A 458 -15.83 4.60 -8.40
C MET A 458 -15.10 4.96 -9.70
N TRP A 459 -14.22 4.08 -10.18
CA TRP A 459 -13.49 4.28 -11.43
C TRP A 459 -14.43 4.40 -12.62
N ASP A 460 -15.34 3.45 -12.81
CA ASP A 460 -16.27 3.45 -13.94
C ASP A 460 -17.25 4.65 -13.89
N THR A 461 -17.57 5.13 -12.70
CA THR A 461 -18.45 6.29 -12.53
C THR A 461 -17.74 7.60 -12.83
N TYR A 462 -16.54 7.79 -12.27
CA TYR A 462 -15.91 9.12 -12.17
C TYR A 462 -14.65 9.32 -12.99
N ARG A 463 -13.89 8.27 -13.35
CA ARG A 463 -12.56 8.45 -13.97
C ARG A 463 -12.59 9.32 -15.22
N LYS A 464 -13.60 9.17 -16.06
CA LYS A 464 -13.77 9.90 -17.32
C LYS A 464 -13.99 11.41 -17.16
N ASP A 465 -14.31 11.87 -15.95
CA ASP A 465 -14.61 13.28 -15.66
C ASP A 465 -13.35 14.09 -15.30
N TYR A 466 -12.18 13.44 -15.21
CA TYR A 466 -10.92 14.06 -14.79
C TYR A 466 -9.84 13.89 -15.87
N ASP A 467 -9.56 14.94 -16.64
CA ASP A 467 -8.51 14.89 -17.65
C ASP A 467 -7.09 14.93 -17.04
N PRO A 468 -6.08 14.40 -17.75
CA PRO A 468 -6.19 13.63 -19.00
C PRO A 468 -6.60 12.17 -18.74
N VAL A 469 -7.23 11.51 -19.73
CA VAL A 469 -7.43 10.05 -19.77
C VAL A 469 -6.55 9.45 -20.86
N TRP A 470 -5.60 8.58 -20.50
CA TRP A 470 -4.77 7.92 -21.49
C TRP A 470 -5.59 6.90 -22.29
N THR A 471 -5.48 6.92 -23.61
CA THR A 471 -6.19 5.99 -24.50
C THR A 471 -5.30 5.53 -25.65
N MET A 472 -5.67 4.41 -26.29
CA MET A 472 -5.01 3.91 -27.49
C MET A 472 -5.97 3.14 -28.37
N SER A 473 -5.79 3.25 -29.70
CA SER A 473 -6.46 2.43 -30.70
C SER A 473 -5.45 1.48 -31.37
N PRO A 474 -5.19 0.29 -30.79
CA PRO A 474 -4.22 -0.65 -31.34
C PRO A 474 -4.60 -1.17 -32.73
N THR A 475 -3.60 -1.32 -33.60
CA THR A 475 -3.73 -1.95 -34.92
C THR A 475 -3.27 -3.41 -34.89
N LEU A 476 -3.83 -4.24 -35.78
CA LEU A 476 -3.47 -5.64 -35.94
C LEU A 476 -3.00 -5.93 -37.36
N ASN A 477 -1.69 -6.11 -37.51
CA ASN A 477 -1.08 -6.54 -38.75
C ASN A 477 -0.96 -8.07 -38.79
N VAL A 478 -1.34 -8.68 -39.92
CA VAL A 478 -1.24 -10.13 -40.12
C VAL A 478 -0.40 -10.44 -41.35
N VAL A 479 0.55 -11.36 -41.21
CA VAL A 479 1.45 -11.79 -42.29
C VAL A 479 1.21 -13.28 -42.57
N ALA A 480 1.09 -13.64 -43.84
CA ALA A 480 0.92 -15.03 -44.27
C ALA A 480 1.55 -15.24 -45.66
N VAL A 481 2.24 -16.37 -45.82
CA VAL A 481 2.76 -16.85 -47.11
C VAL A 481 2.36 -18.32 -47.25
N GLY A 482 1.73 -18.71 -48.37
CA GLY A 482 1.14 -20.05 -48.55
C GLY A 482 -0.26 -20.20 -47.94
N GLY A 483 -0.95 -19.08 -47.67
CA GLY A 483 -2.28 -19.02 -47.11
C GLY A 483 -2.71 -17.58 -46.82
N SER A 484 -3.81 -17.43 -46.09
CA SER A 484 -4.36 -16.15 -45.64
C SER A 484 -4.80 -16.20 -44.18
N VAL A 485 -5.02 -15.04 -43.56
CA VAL A 485 -5.55 -14.92 -42.19
C VAL A 485 -6.84 -14.12 -42.22
N ALA A 486 -7.95 -14.75 -41.83
CA ALA A 486 -9.21 -14.07 -41.61
C ALA A 486 -9.28 -13.50 -40.17
N LYS A 487 -9.71 -12.23 -40.04
CA LYS A 487 -9.91 -11.52 -38.76
C LYS A 487 -11.40 -11.31 -38.51
N VAL A 488 -11.87 -11.55 -37.28
CA VAL A 488 -13.26 -11.27 -36.89
C VAL A 488 -13.30 -10.64 -35.49
N PRO A 489 -13.69 -9.36 -35.34
CA PRO A 489 -14.00 -8.41 -36.42
C PRO A 489 -12.76 -7.98 -37.22
N ASP A 490 -12.93 -7.65 -38.50
CA ASP A 490 -11.89 -7.06 -39.33
C ASP A 490 -12.02 -5.53 -39.29
N LYS A 491 -11.08 -4.86 -38.64
CA LYS A 491 -11.05 -3.40 -38.46
C LYS A 491 -9.64 -2.87 -38.73
N GLU A 492 -9.56 -1.60 -39.09
CA GLU A 492 -8.27 -0.88 -39.23
C GLU A 492 -7.61 -0.69 -37.86
N ALA A 493 -8.40 -0.34 -36.84
CA ALA A 493 -7.97 -0.23 -35.46
C ALA A 493 -9.04 -0.81 -34.52
N TYR A 494 -8.59 -1.25 -33.36
CA TYR A 494 -9.40 -1.90 -32.34
C TYR A 494 -9.43 -1.05 -31.07
N THR A 495 -10.40 -1.29 -30.19
CA THR A 495 -10.34 -0.73 -28.84
C THR A 495 -9.47 -1.62 -27.95
N LEU A 496 -8.89 -1.04 -26.88
CA LEU A 496 -8.28 -1.83 -25.82
C LEU A 496 -9.27 -2.85 -25.26
N GLY A 497 -8.81 -4.07 -25.02
CA GLY A 497 -9.63 -5.18 -24.53
C GLY A 497 -10.48 -5.87 -25.59
N GLU A 498 -10.50 -5.38 -26.84
CA GLU A 498 -11.31 -5.98 -27.91
C GLU A 498 -10.80 -7.39 -28.27
N ARG A 499 -11.74 -8.34 -28.38
CA ARG A 499 -11.44 -9.73 -28.77
C ARG A 499 -11.51 -9.88 -30.29
N VAL A 500 -10.44 -10.40 -30.88
CA VAL A 500 -10.34 -10.69 -32.32
C VAL A 500 -10.12 -12.19 -32.52
N ARG A 501 -10.97 -12.84 -33.31
CA ARG A 501 -10.77 -14.22 -33.74
C ARG A 501 -9.95 -14.25 -35.01
N LEU A 502 -8.85 -14.98 -34.99
CA LEU A 502 -7.98 -15.24 -36.13
C LEU A 502 -8.20 -16.65 -36.64
N ARG A 503 -8.31 -16.80 -37.96
CA ARG A 503 -8.34 -18.11 -38.64
C ARG A 503 -7.32 -18.12 -39.76
N ALA A 504 -6.29 -18.95 -39.64
CA ALA A 504 -5.37 -19.24 -40.73
C ALA A 504 -6.06 -20.17 -41.74
N VAL A 505 -6.03 -19.82 -43.01
CA VAL A 505 -6.61 -20.58 -44.12
C VAL A 505 -5.49 -20.90 -45.09
N ALA A 506 -5.12 -22.17 -45.17
CA ALA A 506 -4.05 -22.60 -46.06
C ALA A 506 -4.49 -22.54 -47.53
N ASP A 507 -3.59 -22.11 -48.41
CA ASP A 507 -3.79 -22.21 -49.84
C ASP A 507 -3.65 -23.69 -50.29
N PRO A 508 -4.18 -24.06 -51.47
CA PRO A 508 -4.00 -25.41 -51.99
C PRO A 508 -2.53 -25.83 -52.01
N GLY A 509 -2.24 -27.00 -51.43
CA GLY A 509 -0.87 -27.53 -51.34
C GLY A 509 -0.07 -27.07 -50.12
N TYR A 510 -0.68 -26.32 -49.21
CA TYR A 510 -0.09 -25.92 -47.93
C TYR A 510 -0.91 -26.44 -46.74
N GLU A 511 -0.27 -26.54 -45.59
CA GLU A 511 -0.86 -26.83 -44.28
C GLU A 511 -0.39 -25.80 -43.25
N PHE A 512 -1.26 -25.45 -42.30
CA PHE A 512 -0.92 -24.50 -41.24
C PHE A 512 0.12 -25.10 -40.28
N ALA A 513 1.22 -24.37 -40.07
CA ALA A 513 2.38 -24.80 -39.30
C ALA A 513 2.58 -24.02 -37.99
N GLY A 514 1.65 -23.14 -37.63
CA GLY A 514 1.65 -22.43 -36.35
C GLY A 514 1.78 -20.92 -36.47
N TRP A 515 1.54 -20.22 -35.35
CA TRP A 515 1.66 -18.77 -35.24
C TRP A 515 3.05 -18.34 -34.75
N SER A 516 3.49 -17.14 -35.14
CA SER A 516 4.70 -16.48 -34.62
C SER A 516 4.53 -14.96 -34.57
N GLY A 517 5.50 -14.24 -33.98
CA GLY A 517 5.41 -12.79 -33.72
C GLY A 517 4.63 -12.51 -32.44
N GLY A 518 3.58 -11.69 -32.50
CA GLY A 518 2.72 -11.34 -31.36
C GLY A 518 1.76 -12.44 -30.86
N LEU A 519 1.96 -13.69 -31.30
CA LEU A 519 1.24 -14.90 -30.94
C LEU A 519 2.13 -16.13 -31.20
N SER A 520 1.91 -17.23 -30.47
CA SER A 520 2.57 -18.52 -30.71
C SER A 520 1.61 -19.69 -30.56
N GLY A 521 1.98 -20.88 -31.04
CA GLY A 521 1.22 -22.12 -30.91
C GLY A 521 0.48 -22.54 -32.19
N MET A 522 -0.31 -23.62 -32.09
CA MET A 522 -0.98 -24.29 -33.22
C MET A 522 -2.51 -24.11 -33.25
N GLU A 523 -3.09 -23.43 -32.26
CA GLU A 523 -4.55 -23.26 -32.17
C GLU A 523 -5.08 -22.49 -33.38
N ASN A 524 -6.04 -23.06 -34.11
CA ASN A 524 -6.65 -22.43 -35.29
C ASN A 524 -8.09 -22.93 -35.48
N PRO A 525 -9.12 -22.09 -35.36
CA PRO A 525 -9.06 -20.65 -35.08
C PRO A 525 -8.62 -20.34 -33.63
N VAL A 526 -8.08 -19.15 -33.42
CA VAL A 526 -7.59 -18.67 -32.10
C VAL A 526 -8.18 -17.29 -31.79
N ALA A 527 -8.46 -17.01 -30.52
CA ALA A 527 -8.91 -15.70 -30.07
C ALA A 527 -7.78 -14.93 -29.39
N ILE A 528 -7.57 -13.67 -29.79
CA ILE A 528 -6.64 -12.74 -29.15
C ILE A 528 -7.38 -11.55 -28.54
N VAL A 529 -6.75 -10.88 -27.57
CA VAL A 529 -7.23 -9.63 -26.95
C VAL A 529 -6.27 -8.50 -27.30
N MET A 530 -6.79 -7.40 -27.84
CA MET A 530 -5.98 -6.24 -28.25
C MET A 530 -5.62 -5.39 -27.03
N HIS A 531 -4.34 -5.38 -26.66
CA HIS A 531 -3.79 -4.57 -25.54
C HIS A 531 -2.68 -3.59 -25.99
N THR A 532 -2.22 -3.76 -27.22
CA THR A 532 -1.20 -2.95 -27.91
C THR A 532 -1.27 -3.29 -29.40
N LYS A 533 -0.53 -2.54 -30.22
CA LYS A 533 -0.28 -2.88 -31.61
C LYS A 533 0.37 -4.27 -31.69
N ARG A 534 -0.01 -5.05 -32.70
CA ARG A 534 0.52 -6.41 -32.88
C ARG A 534 0.76 -6.71 -34.35
N THR A 535 1.88 -7.37 -34.61
CA THR A 535 2.13 -8.11 -35.85
C THR A 535 2.13 -9.61 -35.57
N ILE A 536 1.26 -10.37 -36.24
CA ILE A 536 1.14 -11.83 -36.11
C ILE A 536 1.37 -12.50 -37.45
N THR A 537 2.21 -13.52 -37.47
CA THR A 537 2.51 -14.30 -38.68
C THR A 537 1.87 -15.69 -38.59
N ALA A 538 1.07 -16.05 -39.60
CA ALA A 538 0.62 -17.42 -39.84
C ALA A 538 1.65 -18.15 -40.70
N ASN A 539 2.28 -19.18 -40.14
CA ASN A 539 3.23 -20.00 -40.86
C ASN A 539 2.50 -21.15 -41.57
N PHE A 540 2.88 -21.42 -42.81
CA PHE A 540 2.38 -22.54 -43.59
C PHE A 540 3.55 -23.34 -44.17
N THR A 541 3.38 -24.64 -44.28
CA THR A 541 4.35 -25.56 -44.90
C THR A 541 3.68 -26.33 -46.03
N THR A 542 4.42 -26.70 -47.07
CA THR A 542 3.89 -27.49 -48.17
C THR A 542 3.34 -28.84 -47.68
N ALA A 543 2.11 -29.17 -48.07
CA ALA A 543 1.48 -30.44 -47.77
C ALA A 543 2.28 -31.59 -48.41
N SER A 544 2.71 -32.57 -47.62
CA SER A 544 3.43 -33.73 -48.16
C SER A 544 2.49 -34.55 -49.04
N LYS A 545 2.81 -34.68 -50.33
CA LYS A 545 2.03 -35.48 -51.31
C LYS A 545 2.09 -37.00 -51.09
N TYR A 546 2.79 -37.47 -50.06
CA TYR A 546 2.94 -38.89 -49.77
C TYR A 546 2.08 -39.29 -48.58
N PRO A 547 1.07 -40.16 -48.74
CA PRO A 547 0.34 -40.70 -47.60
C PRO A 547 1.32 -41.48 -46.70
N LYS A 548 1.28 -41.22 -45.39
CA LYS A 548 1.95 -42.09 -44.40
C LYS A 548 1.46 -43.52 -44.66
N SER A 549 2.35 -44.39 -45.14
CA SER A 549 2.05 -45.82 -45.28
C SER A 549 1.62 -46.33 -43.90
N ARG A 550 0.42 -46.91 -43.82
CA ARG A 550 0.02 -47.70 -42.66
C ARG A 550 0.98 -48.91 -42.61
N GLY A 551 1.95 -48.87 -41.71
CA GLY A 551 2.76 -50.03 -41.36
C GLY A 551 1.81 -51.12 -40.85
N GLY A 552 1.63 -52.16 -41.66
CA GLY A 552 0.86 -53.35 -41.31
C GLY A 552 1.75 -54.42 -40.71
N LYS A 553 1.23 -55.00 -39.62
CA LYS A 553 1.65 -56.19 -38.86
C LYS A 553 2.90 -56.08 -37.99
#